data_AF-A0A5J4ZRI1-F1
#
_entry.id   AF-A0A5J4ZRI1-F1
#
_cell.length_a   1.000
_cell.length_b   1.000
_cell.length_c   1.000
_cell.angle_alpha   90.00
_cell.angle_beta   90.00
_cell.angle_gamma   90.00
#
_symmetry.space_group_name_H-M   'P 1'
#
loop_
_entity.id
_entity.type
_entity.pdbx_description
1 polymer ?
#
loop_
_entity_poly.entity_id
_entity_poly.type
_entity_poly.pdbx_seq_one_letter_code
_entity_poly.pdbx_strand_id
1 'polypeptide(L)'
;MVNYMLMITAELENLTNLQPQGGSDDPNYTYYFKMKCGNCGEVTQKETCVSLNETVPLPFNKVTTNLVQKCKFCGREGTVTMISGKGRPLTQEISQAGKYAPLMLFECRGYEPVDFSFGNGWKVQSLEGTAFDGIDLSGGEFVEYDEKGECPVMISNLRATFDVVK
;
A
#
# COMPACT_ATOMS: atom_id res chain seq x y z
N MET A 1 -8.66 -18.63 2.93
CA MET A 1 -8.09 -17.40 3.50
C MET A 1 -6.65 -17.36 3.05
N VAL A 2 -6.20 -16.25 2.50
CA VAL A 2 -4.87 -16.12 1.90
C VAL A 2 -4.28 -14.79 2.35
N ASN A 3 -3.02 -14.82 2.76
CA ASN A 3 -2.29 -13.62 3.15
C ASN A 3 -1.55 -13.07 1.94
N TYR A 4 -1.74 -11.79 1.65
CA TYR A 4 -1.07 -11.07 0.58
C TYR A 4 -0.23 -9.94 1.20
N MET A 5 1.07 -10.00 1.00
CA MET A 5 1.97 -8.89 1.35
C MET A 5 1.98 -7.90 0.19
N LEU A 6 1.53 -6.67 0.43
CA LEU A 6 1.77 -5.57 -0.49
C LEU A 6 3.24 -5.20 -0.40
N MET A 7 3.91 -5.31 -1.53
CA MET A 7 5.32 -4.98 -1.72
C MET A 7 5.39 -3.76 -2.64
N ILE A 8 6.22 -2.76 -2.30
CA ILE A 8 6.42 -1.57 -3.14
C ILE A 8 7.89 -1.41 -3.54
N THR A 9 8.13 -0.82 -4.70
CA THR A 9 9.45 -0.32 -5.10
C THR A 9 9.28 0.95 -5.93
N ALA A 10 10.37 1.71 -6.04
CA ALA A 10 10.48 2.96 -6.77
C ALA A 10 11.95 3.22 -7.03
N GLU A 11 12.26 4.10 -7.98
CA GLU A 11 13.58 4.70 -8.13
C GLU A 11 13.65 5.94 -7.21
N LEU A 12 14.61 5.94 -6.29
CA LEU A 12 14.82 7.01 -5.32
C LEU A 12 16.15 7.72 -5.60
N GLU A 13 16.09 8.94 -6.12
CA GLU A 13 17.25 9.80 -6.35
C GLU A 13 17.42 10.76 -5.18
N ASN A 14 18.56 10.68 -4.48
CA ASN A 14 18.88 11.47 -3.28
C ASN A 14 17.84 11.37 -2.15
N LEU A 15 17.06 10.29 -2.14
CA LEU A 15 15.96 10.03 -1.21
C LEU A 15 16.08 8.64 -0.58
N THR A 16 15.47 8.49 0.60
CA THR A 16 15.35 7.25 1.34
C THR A 16 14.07 7.25 2.18
N ASN A 17 13.74 6.10 2.78
CA ASN A 17 12.65 5.93 3.73
C ASN A 17 11.26 6.33 3.19
N LEU A 18 10.94 6.03 1.92
CA LEU A 18 9.59 6.23 1.37
C LEU A 18 8.58 5.33 2.07
N GLN A 19 7.51 5.92 2.62
CA GLN A 19 6.44 5.24 3.35
C GLN A 19 5.21 6.14 3.50
N PRO A 20 4.05 5.62 3.93
CA PRO A 20 2.92 6.45 4.37
C PRO A 20 3.33 7.43 5.49
N GLN A 21 2.68 8.59 5.56
CA GLN A 21 3.09 9.68 6.45
C GLN A 21 3.10 9.30 7.94
N GLY A 22 2.08 8.57 8.43
CA GLY A 22 2.07 8.00 9.78
C GLY A 22 2.80 6.65 9.90
N GLY A 23 3.50 6.21 8.85
CA GLY A 23 4.11 4.88 8.73
C GLY A 23 3.13 3.83 8.21
N SER A 24 3.63 2.62 7.94
CA SER A 24 2.82 1.50 7.42
C SER A 24 1.57 1.19 8.25
N ASP A 25 1.69 1.34 9.57
CA ASP A 25 0.61 1.03 10.52
C ASP A 25 -0.23 2.27 10.90
N ASP A 26 -0.18 3.34 10.11
CA ASP A 26 -1.02 4.53 10.32
C ASP A 26 -2.51 4.13 10.25
N PRO A 27 -3.28 4.30 11.34
CA PRO A 27 -4.70 3.94 11.36
C PRO A 27 -5.53 4.72 10.33
N ASN A 28 -5.08 5.90 9.93
CA ASN A 28 -5.82 6.81 9.04
C ASN A 28 -5.34 6.77 7.59
N TYR A 29 -4.27 6.04 7.29
CA TYR A 29 -3.84 5.87 5.90
C TYR A 29 -4.76 4.87 5.18
N THR A 30 -5.26 5.28 4.02
CA THR A 30 -6.18 4.47 3.22
C THR A 30 -5.43 3.83 2.06
N TYR A 31 -5.48 2.51 1.99
CA TYR A 31 -4.94 1.73 0.89
C TYR A 31 -5.98 1.58 -0.21
N TYR A 32 -5.60 1.86 -1.46
CA TYR A 32 -6.45 1.74 -2.64
C TYR A 32 -5.92 0.65 -3.56
N PHE A 33 -6.75 -0.33 -3.88
CA PHE A 33 -6.38 -1.41 -4.79
C PHE A 33 -7.57 -2.00 -5.53
N LYS A 34 -7.31 -2.62 -6.68
CA LYS A 34 -8.31 -3.46 -7.36
C LYS A 34 -8.30 -4.86 -6.80
N MET A 35 -9.48 -5.46 -6.73
CA MET A 35 -9.65 -6.83 -6.27
C MET A 35 -10.26 -7.70 -7.36
N LYS A 36 -9.76 -8.93 -7.48
CA LYS A 36 -10.30 -9.99 -8.31
C LYS A 36 -11.10 -10.96 -7.46
N CYS A 37 -12.34 -11.25 -7.86
CA CYS A 37 -13.18 -12.21 -7.18
C CYS A 37 -12.66 -13.63 -7.41
N GLY A 38 -12.33 -14.34 -6.33
CA GLY A 38 -11.86 -15.73 -6.39
C GLY A 38 -12.91 -16.76 -6.80
N ASN A 39 -14.15 -16.33 -7.08
CA ASN A 39 -15.25 -17.21 -7.52
C ASN A 39 -15.54 -17.12 -9.01
N CYS A 40 -15.76 -15.90 -9.51
CA CYS A 40 -16.15 -15.65 -10.90
C CYS A 40 -15.04 -14.95 -11.71
N GLY A 41 -13.92 -14.58 -11.09
CA GLY A 41 -12.81 -13.90 -11.76
C GLY A 41 -13.00 -12.41 -12.02
N GLU A 42 -14.17 -11.85 -11.67
CA GLU A 42 -14.47 -10.42 -11.91
C GLU A 42 -13.51 -9.51 -11.14
N VAL A 43 -12.91 -8.54 -11.84
CA VAL A 43 -12.08 -7.50 -11.23
C VAL A 43 -12.93 -6.26 -10.94
N THR A 44 -12.71 -5.63 -9.78
CA THR A 44 -13.45 -4.42 -9.41
C THR A 44 -13.24 -3.29 -10.42
N GLN A 45 -14.34 -2.68 -10.88
CA GLN A 45 -14.30 -1.54 -11.82
C GLN A 45 -13.75 -0.26 -11.18
N LYS A 46 -13.96 -0.10 -9.87
CA LYS A 46 -13.39 0.98 -9.07
C LYS A 46 -12.43 0.37 -8.07
N GLU A 47 -11.50 1.19 -7.60
CA GLU A 47 -10.65 0.84 -6.47
C GLU A 47 -11.49 0.54 -5.24
N THR A 48 -11.05 -0.48 -4.52
CA THR A 48 -11.48 -0.79 -3.17
C THR A 48 -10.53 -0.04 -2.23
N CYS A 49 -11.10 0.69 -1.27
CA CYS A 49 -10.35 1.37 -0.22
C CYS A 49 -10.47 0.59 1.11
N VAL A 50 -9.40 0.58 1.88
CA VAL A 50 -9.39 0.01 3.24
C VAL A 50 -8.39 0.76 4.12
N SER A 51 -8.76 0.99 5.37
CA SER A 51 -7.88 1.59 6.39
C SER A 51 -7.89 0.76 7.68
N LEU A 52 -6.85 0.93 8.49
CA LEU A 52 -6.70 0.20 9.76
C LEU A 52 -7.73 0.61 10.82
N ASN A 53 -8.20 1.87 10.79
CA ASN A 53 -9.23 2.37 11.71
C ASN A 53 -10.66 1.90 11.37
N GLU A 54 -10.90 1.44 10.15
CA GLU A 54 -12.19 0.89 9.75
C GLU A 54 -12.32 -0.52 10.29
N THR A 55 -13.38 -0.79 11.06
CA THR A 55 -13.66 -2.14 11.60
C THR A 55 -15.12 -2.51 11.41
N VAL A 56 -15.36 -3.68 10.84
CA VAL A 56 -16.67 -4.27 10.58
C VAL A 56 -16.80 -5.56 11.41
N PRO A 57 -17.85 -5.70 12.25
CA PRO A 57 -18.08 -6.93 13.00
C PRO A 57 -18.57 -8.06 12.08
N LEU A 58 -18.02 -9.27 12.22
CA LEU A 58 -18.46 -10.43 11.45
C LEU A 58 -19.59 -11.20 12.17
N PRO A 59 -20.58 -11.78 11.45
CA PRO A 59 -21.83 -12.26 12.05
C PRO A 59 -21.74 -13.46 13.01
N PHE A 60 -20.57 -14.07 13.21
CA PHE A 60 -20.49 -15.35 13.94
C PHE A 60 -19.32 -15.53 14.90
N ASN A 61 -18.49 -14.52 15.11
CA ASN A 61 -17.48 -14.48 16.16
C ASN A 61 -17.24 -13.02 16.50
N LYS A 62 -16.81 -12.67 17.72
CA LYS A 62 -16.40 -11.28 18.08
C LYS A 62 -15.15 -10.78 17.31
N VAL A 63 -14.87 -11.38 16.16
CA VAL A 63 -13.78 -11.04 15.25
C VAL A 63 -14.25 -9.91 14.35
N THR A 64 -13.46 -8.85 14.30
CA THR A 64 -13.63 -7.74 13.36
C THR A 64 -12.74 -7.94 12.14
N THR A 65 -13.14 -7.38 11.01
CA THR A 65 -12.32 -7.24 9.80
C THR A 65 -12.32 -5.77 9.39
N ASN A 66 -11.48 -5.35 8.44
CA ASN A 66 -11.45 -3.94 8.03
C ASN A 66 -12.46 -3.66 6.92
N LEU A 67 -12.74 -4.65 6.07
CA LEU A 67 -13.68 -4.50 4.96
C LEU A 67 -14.49 -5.78 4.73
N VAL A 68 -15.78 -5.62 4.45
CA VAL A 68 -16.66 -6.65 3.89
C VAL A 68 -17.18 -6.15 2.55
N GLN A 69 -17.00 -6.92 1.48
CA GLN A 69 -17.38 -6.53 0.13
C GLN A 69 -18.10 -7.65 -0.61
N LYS A 70 -19.22 -7.31 -1.27
CA LYS A 70 -19.97 -8.22 -2.14
C LYS A 70 -19.57 -8.06 -3.60
N CYS A 71 -19.38 -9.18 -4.30
CA CYS A 71 -19.03 -9.17 -5.71
C CYS A 71 -20.24 -8.68 -6.50
N LYS A 72 -20.07 -7.62 -7.29
CA LYS A 72 -21.17 -7.04 -8.06
C LYS A 72 -21.71 -7.97 -9.15
N PHE A 73 -20.92 -8.96 -9.56
CA PHE A 73 -21.30 -9.94 -10.57
C PHE A 73 -21.99 -11.19 -9.98
N CYS A 74 -21.26 -11.99 -9.18
CA CYS A 74 -21.79 -13.26 -8.66
C CYS A 74 -22.44 -13.18 -7.27
N GLY A 75 -22.41 -12.00 -6.64
CA GLY A 75 -22.98 -11.80 -5.30
C GLY A 75 -22.21 -12.44 -4.16
N ARG A 76 -21.06 -13.08 -4.41
CA ARG A 76 -20.23 -13.66 -3.34
C ARG A 76 -19.69 -12.56 -2.43
N GLU A 77 -19.82 -12.78 -1.13
CA GLU A 77 -19.22 -11.94 -0.10
C GLU A 77 -17.77 -12.36 0.19
N GLY A 78 -16.92 -11.38 0.46
CA GLY A 78 -15.55 -11.59 0.90
C GLY A 78 -15.10 -10.50 1.85
N THR A 79 -13.95 -10.72 2.49
CA THR A 79 -13.43 -9.87 3.57
C THR A 79 -11.96 -9.54 3.34
N VAL A 80 -11.53 -8.40 3.87
CA VAL A 80 -10.12 -7.99 3.93
C VAL A 80 -9.81 -7.51 5.34
N THR A 81 -8.86 -8.19 5.99
CA THR A 81 -8.32 -7.80 7.30
C THR A 81 -6.88 -7.33 7.13
N MET A 82 -6.54 -6.18 7.69
CA MET A 82 -5.19 -5.62 7.69
C MET A 82 -4.41 -6.11 8.91
N ILE A 83 -3.16 -6.50 8.72
CA ILE A 83 -2.28 -7.01 9.78
C ILE A 83 -1.09 -6.06 9.94
N SER A 84 -1.07 -5.35 11.05
CA SER A 84 -0.03 -4.37 11.39
C SER A 84 1.31 -5.00 11.78
N GLY A 85 2.38 -4.20 11.81
CA GLY A 85 3.72 -4.60 12.23
C GLY A 85 4.47 -5.42 11.18
N LYS A 86 4.02 -5.38 9.92
CA LYS A 86 4.61 -6.13 8.79
C LYS A 86 5.30 -5.25 7.75
N GLY A 87 4.98 -3.96 7.74
CA GLY A 87 5.54 -3.00 6.81
C GLY A 87 6.88 -2.40 7.27
N ARG A 88 7.65 -1.88 6.31
CA ARG A 88 8.83 -1.05 6.55
C ARG A 88 9.03 -0.08 5.39
N PRO A 89 9.75 1.05 5.62
CA PRO A 89 10.03 2.01 4.56
C PRO A 89 10.84 1.39 3.41
N LEU A 90 10.61 1.91 2.20
CA LEU A 90 11.51 1.67 1.07
C LEU A 90 12.75 2.55 1.24
N THR A 91 13.88 1.93 1.56
CA THR A 91 15.17 2.63 1.69
C THR A 91 15.85 2.79 0.34
N GLN A 92 16.77 3.74 0.25
CA GLN A 92 17.59 3.93 -0.95
C GLN A 92 18.32 2.64 -1.36
N GLU A 93 18.88 1.91 -0.39
CA GLU A 93 19.59 0.66 -0.62
C GLU A 93 18.69 -0.42 -1.27
N ILE A 94 17.43 -0.53 -0.81
CA ILE A 94 16.45 -1.46 -1.38
C ILE A 94 16.08 -1.04 -2.80
N SER A 95 15.85 0.26 -3.02
CA SER A 95 15.55 0.85 -4.33
C SER A 95 16.68 0.59 -5.34
N GLN A 96 17.94 0.91 -4.99
CA GLN A 96 19.11 0.69 -5.83
C GLN A 96 19.36 -0.79 -6.15
N ALA A 97 19.02 -1.68 -5.22
CA ALA A 97 19.09 -3.12 -5.46
C ALA A 97 17.95 -3.65 -6.36
N GLY A 98 17.02 -2.79 -6.80
CA GLY A 98 15.84 -3.18 -7.57
C GLY A 98 14.89 -4.09 -6.79
N LYS A 99 14.93 -4.04 -5.46
CA LYS A 99 14.15 -4.89 -4.56
C LYS A 99 12.89 -4.17 -4.11
N TYR A 100 11.95 -4.95 -3.60
CA TYR A 100 10.70 -4.43 -3.04
C TYR A 100 10.76 -4.42 -1.51
N ALA A 101 10.15 -3.41 -0.92
CA ALA A 101 9.92 -3.30 0.52
C ALA A 101 8.47 -3.73 0.86
N PRO A 102 8.26 -4.54 1.91
CA PRO A 102 6.91 -4.86 2.39
C PRO A 102 6.27 -3.61 3.00
N LEU A 103 5.01 -3.36 2.65
CA LEU A 103 4.28 -2.17 3.08
C LEU A 103 3.14 -2.52 4.05
N MET A 104 2.32 -3.52 3.72
CA MET A 104 1.16 -3.92 4.54
C MET A 104 0.77 -5.37 4.22
N LEU A 105 0.32 -6.11 5.23
CA LEU A 105 -0.19 -7.48 5.04
C LEU A 105 -1.71 -7.48 5.09
N PHE A 106 -2.32 -8.09 4.08
CA PHE A 106 -3.77 -8.26 3.97
C PHE A 106 -4.14 -9.74 4.05
N GLU A 107 -5.01 -10.10 4.98
CA GLU A 107 -5.68 -11.39 5.00
C GLU A 107 -6.99 -11.29 4.22
N CYS A 108 -7.05 -11.95 3.07
CA CYS A 108 -8.20 -11.88 2.18
C CYS A 108 -8.99 -13.21 2.17
N ARG A 109 -10.32 -13.09 2.14
CA ARG A 109 -11.25 -14.20 1.93
C ARG A 109 -12.14 -13.91 0.73
N GLY A 110 -12.05 -14.75 -0.31
CA GLY A 110 -12.91 -14.65 -1.49
C GLY A 110 -12.47 -13.63 -2.54
N TYR A 111 -11.45 -12.82 -2.24
CA TYR A 111 -10.81 -11.89 -3.16
C TYR A 111 -9.29 -12.04 -3.15
N GLU A 112 -8.71 -11.60 -4.26
CA GLU A 112 -7.26 -11.47 -4.50
C GLU A 112 -7.00 -10.01 -4.89
N PRO A 113 -6.15 -9.27 -4.18
CA PRO A 113 -5.72 -7.94 -4.61
C PRO A 113 -4.79 -8.07 -5.82
N VAL A 114 -4.98 -7.24 -6.85
CA VAL A 114 -4.28 -7.41 -8.15
C VAL A 114 -3.56 -6.15 -8.66
N ASP A 115 -3.91 -4.97 -8.15
CA ASP A 115 -3.38 -3.69 -8.63
C ASP A 115 -3.45 -2.69 -7.48
N PHE A 116 -2.37 -1.97 -7.20
CA PHE A 116 -2.30 -1.00 -6.09
C PHE A 116 -2.09 0.40 -6.63
N SER A 117 -2.86 1.35 -6.09
CA SER A 117 -2.83 2.73 -6.51
C SER A 117 -2.02 3.56 -5.53
N PHE A 118 -0.92 4.12 -6.02
CA PHE A 118 -0.18 5.13 -5.28
C PHE A 118 -1.01 6.42 -5.26
N GLY A 119 -1.51 6.79 -4.08
CA GLY A 119 -2.27 8.02 -3.88
C GLY A 119 -1.46 9.09 -3.16
N ASN A 120 -2.15 9.89 -2.35
CA ASN A 120 -1.57 10.88 -1.46
C ASN A 120 -1.15 10.31 -0.10
N GLY A 121 -0.59 11.16 0.75
CA GLY A 121 -0.26 10.83 2.14
C GLY A 121 1.04 10.05 2.29
N TRP A 122 1.98 10.23 1.37
CA TRP A 122 3.32 9.66 1.47
C TRP A 122 4.28 10.65 2.13
N LYS A 123 5.36 10.11 2.68
CA LYS A 123 6.54 10.86 3.09
C LYS A 123 7.80 10.17 2.62
N VAL A 124 8.85 10.97 2.44
CA VAL A 124 10.20 10.51 2.12
C VAL A 124 11.21 11.44 2.78
N GLN A 125 12.45 11.00 2.89
CA GLN A 125 13.53 11.79 3.46
C GLN A 125 14.69 11.91 2.47
N SER A 126 15.31 13.07 2.37
CA SER A 126 16.58 13.20 1.65
C SER A 126 17.72 12.50 2.40
N LEU A 127 18.83 12.27 1.71
CA LEU A 127 20.03 11.69 2.35
C LEU A 127 20.64 12.63 3.40
N GLU A 128 20.43 13.94 3.27
CA GLU A 128 20.84 14.95 4.25
C GLU A 128 19.84 15.13 5.39
N GLY A 129 18.70 14.45 5.33
CA GLY A 129 17.72 14.37 6.41
C GLY A 129 16.54 15.33 6.29
N THR A 130 16.40 16.08 5.19
CA THR A 130 15.23 16.89 4.89
C THR A 130 14.00 15.99 4.70
N ALA A 131 12.92 16.24 5.43
CA ALA A 131 11.69 15.47 5.31
C ALA A 131 10.73 16.13 4.33
N PHE A 132 10.16 15.34 3.43
CA PHE A 132 9.09 15.74 2.53
C PHE A 132 7.84 14.94 2.90
N ASP A 133 6.78 15.64 3.31
CA ASP A 133 5.54 15.07 3.83
C ASP A 133 4.35 15.41 2.93
N GLY A 134 3.28 14.61 3.02
CA GLY A 134 2.03 14.87 2.28
C GLY A 134 2.16 14.72 0.76
N ILE A 135 3.12 13.92 0.31
CA ILE A 135 3.40 13.71 -1.12
C ILE A 135 2.23 12.99 -1.78
N ASP A 136 1.83 13.49 -2.95
CA ASP A 136 0.90 12.83 -3.85
C ASP A 136 1.66 12.10 -4.96
N LEU A 137 1.53 10.78 -4.98
CA LEU A 137 2.16 9.89 -5.94
C LEU A 137 1.20 9.37 -7.00
N SER A 138 -0.01 9.91 -7.09
CA SER A 138 -1.00 9.56 -8.13
C SER A 138 -0.55 9.88 -9.55
N GLY A 139 0.37 10.84 -9.71
CA GLY A 139 1.03 11.16 -10.98
C GLY A 139 2.15 10.20 -11.38
N GLY A 140 2.57 9.29 -10.50
CA GLY A 140 3.65 8.33 -10.76
C GLY A 140 5.06 8.85 -10.49
N GLU A 141 5.22 10.13 -10.17
CA GLU A 141 6.50 10.76 -9.87
C GLU A 141 6.37 11.88 -8.83
N PHE A 142 7.49 12.19 -8.19
CA PHE A 142 7.67 13.36 -7.33
C PHE A 142 9.06 13.94 -7.60
N VAL A 143 9.14 15.25 -7.79
CA VAL A 143 10.40 15.96 -8.04
C VAL A 143 10.43 17.18 -7.14
N GLU A 144 11.53 17.37 -6.42
CA GLU A 144 11.80 18.56 -5.63
C GLU A 144 13.31 18.85 -5.59
N TYR A 145 13.71 19.88 -4.86
CA TYR A 145 15.08 20.25 -4.58
C TYR A 145 15.34 20.24 -3.07
N ASP A 146 16.37 19.52 -2.63
CA ASP A 146 16.82 19.57 -1.24
C ASP A 146 17.85 20.70 -1.07
N GLU A 147 17.40 21.82 -0.51
CA GLU A 147 18.25 22.97 -0.19
C GLU A 147 19.43 22.61 0.72
N LYS A 148 19.27 21.62 1.60
CA LYS A 148 20.34 21.21 2.52
C LYS A 148 21.42 20.39 1.81
N GLY A 149 21.01 19.52 0.89
CA GLY A 149 21.91 18.71 0.07
C GLY A 149 22.37 19.37 -1.22
N GLU A 150 21.83 20.55 -1.54
CA GLU A 150 22.08 21.29 -2.78
C GLU A 150 21.93 20.40 -4.04
N CYS A 151 20.90 19.55 -4.05
CA CYS A 151 20.67 18.59 -5.13
C CYS A 151 19.18 18.35 -5.41
N PRO A 152 18.80 17.98 -6.65
CA PRO A 152 17.46 17.53 -6.94
C PRO A 152 17.17 16.20 -6.24
N VAL A 153 15.91 16.02 -5.84
CA VAL A 153 15.38 14.78 -5.27
C VAL A 153 14.23 14.27 -6.13
N MET A 154 14.17 12.96 -6.36
CA MET A 154 13.15 12.38 -7.23
C MET A 154 12.68 11.01 -6.76
N ILE A 155 11.36 10.80 -6.85
CA ILE A 155 10.71 9.49 -6.81
C ILE A 155 10.15 9.24 -8.20
N SER A 156 10.45 8.08 -8.78
CA SER A 156 9.87 7.68 -10.07
C SER A 156 9.75 6.16 -10.18
N ASN A 157 9.19 5.68 -11.30
CA ASN A 157 9.08 4.26 -11.62
C ASN A 157 8.44 3.43 -10.47
N LEU A 158 7.37 3.97 -9.89
CA LEU A 158 6.61 3.34 -8.81
C LEU A 158 6.00 2.02 -9.29
N ARG A 159 6.19 0.96 -8.50
CA ARG A 159 5.63 -0.37 -8.78
C ARG A 159 5.20 -1.03 -7.48
N ALA A 160 4.17 -1.86 -7.59
CA ALA A 160 3.68 -2.65 -6.47
C ALA A 160 3.41 -4.10 -6.91
N THR A 161 3.58 -5.04 -5.99
CA THR A 161 3.17 -6.44 -6.15
C THR A 161 2.43 -6.92 -4.91
N PHE A 162 1.65 -7.99 -5.06
CA PHE A 162 1.02 -8.69 -3.95
C PHE A 162 1.58 -10.11 -3.89
N ASP A 163 2.43 -10.37 -2.89
CA ASP A 163 3.10 -11.64 -2.71
C ASP A 163 2.29 -12.52 -1.75
N VAL A 164 1.99 -13.76 -2.15
CA VAL A 164 1.28 -14.71 -1.27
C VAL A 164 2.22 -15.18 -0.16
N VAL A 165 1.81 -15.00 1.09
CA VAL A 165 2.54 -15.42 2.29
C VAL A 165 1.85 -16.63 2.91
N LYS A 166 2.66 -17.61 3.34
CA LYS A 166 2.18 -18.81 4.05
C LYS A 166 2.14 -18.60 5.56
#